data_AF-A0A7C7CZ43-F1
#
_entry.id   AF-A0A7C7CZ43-F1
#
_cell.length_a   1.000
_cell.length_b   1.000
_cell.length_c   1.000
_cell.angle_alpha   90.00
_cell.angle_beta   90.00
_cell.angle_gamma   90.00
#
_symmetry.space_group_name_H-M   'P 1'
#
loop_
_entity.id
_entity.type
_entity.pdbx_description
1 polymer ?
#
loop_
_entity_poly.entity_id
_entity_poly.type
_entity_poly.pdbx_seq_one_letter_code
_entity_poly.pdbx_strand_id
1 'polypeptide(L)' 'MSRKEKAGEYPFTRGVYPEMYRKRLWTMRQYAGFTSAEETNHRYRHLLKQGVTGLSVAFDLPTQMGFDSDHNMA' A
#
# COMPACT_ATOMS: atom_id res chain seq x y z
N MET A 1 -4.93 41.25 -6.84
CA MET A 1 -4.82 40.19 -5.81
C MET A 1 -4.48 38.87 -6.49
N SER A 2 -3.35 38.25 -6.14
CA SER A 2 -2.98 36.94 -6.69
C SER A 2 -3.99 35.88 -6.22
N ARG A 3 -4.51 35.08 -7.16
CA ARG A 3 -5.47 34.00 -6.89
C ARG A 3 -4.71 32.92 -6.11
N LYS A 4 -4.96 32.80 -4.81
CA LYS A 4 -4.34 31.75 -3.98
C LYS A 4 -4.69 30.38 -4.55
N GLU A 5 -3.68 29.55 -4.75
CA GLU A 5 -3.84 28.16 -5.18
C GLU A 5 -4.75 27.39 -4.23
N LYS A 6 -5.57 26.49 -4.78
CA LYS A 6 -6.51 25.63 -4.04
C LYS A 6 -6.14 24.16 -4.23
N ALA A 7 -6.43 23.33 -3.23
CA ALA A 7 -6.33 21.88 -3.36
C ALA A 7 -7.41 21.37 -4.33
N GLY A 8 -7.13 20.30 -5.08
CA GLY A 8 -8.03 19.77 -6.09
C GLY A 8 -8.10 20.58 -7.39
N GLU A 9 -7.27 21.61 -7.56
CA GLU A 9 -7.15 22.40 -8.80
C GLU A 9 -5.69 22.34 -9.29
N TYR A 10 -5.48 22.28 -10.61
CA TYR A 10 -4.14 22.36 -11.22
C TYR A 10 -3.40 23.62 -10.71
N PRO A 11 -2.11 23.53 -10.33
CA PRO A 11 -1.18 22.40 -10.53
C PRO A 11 -1.17 21.35 -9.41
N PHE A 12 -2.18 21.33 -8.54
CA PHE A 12 -2.34 20.38 -7.43
C PHE A 12 -1.23 20.42 -6.37
N THR A 13 -0.45 21.50 -6.32
CA THR A 13 0.60 21.73 -5.31
C THR A 13 0.09 21.54 -3.87
N ARG A 14 -1.19 21.85 -3.64
CA ARG A 14 -1.85 21.76 -2.32
C ARG A 14 -2.60 20.45 -2.07
N GLY A 15 -2.45 19.47 -2.97
CA GLY A 15 -3.14 18.18 -2.91
C GLY A 15 -4.11 17.97 -4.07
N VAL A 16 -4.30 16.70 -4.44
CA VAL A 16 -5.10 16.29 -5.61
C VAL A 16 -6.60 16.29 -5.38
N TYR A 17 -7.06 16.36 -4.12
CA TYR A 17 -8.49 16.40 -3.77
C TYR A 17 -8.81 17.70 -3.02
N PRO A 18 -10.00 18.31 -3.21
CA PRO A 18 -10.34 19.58 -2.54
C PRO A 18 -10.37 19.51 -1.01
N GLU A 19 -10.86 18.40 -0.47
CA GLU A 19 -11.08 18.22 0.98
C GLU A 19 -10.00 17.36 1.65
N MET A 20 -9.15 16.70 0.85
CA MET A 20 -8.07 15.79 1.29
C MET A 20 -8.47 14.96 2.52
N TYR A 21 -7.63 15.00 3.56
CA TYR A 21 -7.75 14.22 4.78
C TYR A 21 -8.84 14.74 5.74
N ARG A 22 -9.48 15.88 5.45
CA ARG A 22 -10.68 16.31 6.20
C ARG A 22 -11.89 15.45 5.86
N LYS A 23 -11.93 14.89 4.65
CA LYS A 23 -13.00 13.99 4.20
C LYS A 23 -12.63 12.52 4.29
N ARG A 24 -11.41 12.16 3.89
CA ARG A 24 -10.93 10.78 3.90
C ARG A 24 -9.44 10.73 4.18
N LEU A 25 -9.05 10.06 5.26
CA LEU A 25 -7.64 9.81 5.58
C LEU A 25 -6.95 9.01 4.46
N TRP A 26 -5.62 9.06 4.43
CA TRP A 26 -4.84 8.19 3.56
C TRP A 26 -5.07 6.71 3.94
N THR A 27 -4.85 5.82 2.98
CA THR A 27 -4.88 4.37 3.26
C THR A 27 -3.69 4.01 4.13
N MET A 28 -3.95 3.46 5.32
CA MET A 28 -2.91 2.83 6.10
C MET A 28 -2.60 1.49 5.46
N ARG A 29 -1.42 1.36 4.83
CA ARG A 29 -1.04 0.20 4.03
C ARG A 29 0.34 -0.31 4.45
N GLN A 30 0.36 -1.37 5.27
CA GLN A 30 1.62 -2.02 5.62
C GLN A 30 2.08 -2.98 4.50
N TYR A 31 3.37 -2.92 4.20
CA TYR A 31 4.06 -3.88 3.35
C TYR A 31 4.45 -5.09 4.18
N ALA A 32 3.93 -6.25 3.83
CA ALA A 32 4.17 -7.48 4.57
C ALA A 32 4.04 -8.72 3.67
N GLY A 33 4.79 -9.74 4.00
CA GLY A 33 4.79 -11.05 3.37
C GLY A 33 5.80 -11.95 4.08
N PHE A 34 5.52 -13.24 4.10
CA PHE A 34 6.35 -14.30 4.67
C PHE A 34 6.53 -15.41 3.63
N THR A 35 7.42 -16.37 3.89
CA THR A 35 7.74 -17.47 2.99
C THR A 35 6.51 -18.28 2.56
N SER A 36 5.53 -18.48 3.45
CA SER A 36 4.29 -19.17 3.09
C SER A 36 3.11 -18.21 2.89
N ALA A 37 2.21 -18.59 1.98
CA ALA A 37 0.95 -17.88 1.75
C ALA A 37 0.03 -17.92 2.99
N GLU A 38 0.05 -19.03 3.75
CA GLU A 38 -0.77 -19.20 4.95
C GLU A 38 -0.36 -18.22 6.06
N GLU A 39 0.93 -18.17 6.40
CA GLU A 39 1.46 -17.23 7.39
C GLU A 39 1.23 -15.77 6.97
N THR A 40 1.42 -15.50 5.68
CA THR A 40 1.12 -14.19 5.09
C THR A 40 -0.35 -13.80 5.27
N ASN A 41 -1.30 -14.71 5.01
CA ASN A 41 -2.71 -14.48 5.23
C ASN A 41 -3.06 -14.29 6.73
N HIS A 42 -2.45 -15.06 7.63
CA HIS A 42 -2.61 -14.85 9.07
C HIS A 42 -2.16 -13.45 9.49
N ARG A 43 -1.02 -12.98 8.96
CA ARG A 43 -0.54 -11.62 9.19
C ARG A 43 -1.49 -10.56 8.65
N TYR A 44 -2.01 -10.72 7.43
CA TYR A 44 -2.95 -9.76 6.85
C TYR A 44 -4.22 -9.65 7.68
N ARG A 45 -4.79 -10.78 8.13
CA ARG A 45 -5.96 -10.76 9.01
C ARG A 45 -5.68 -10.07 10.34
N HIS A 46 -4.50 -10.30 10.91
CA HIS A 46 -4.08 -9.58 12.11
C HIS A 46 -3.97 -8.07 11.86
N LEU A 47 -3.31 -7.64 10.78
CA LEU A 47 -3.16 -6.23 10.42
C LEU A 47 -4.51 -5.53 10.18
N LEU A 48 -5.43 -6.18 9.46
CA LEU A 48 -6.79 -5.68 9.27
C LEU A 48 -7.51 -5.50 10.62
N LYS A 49 -7.37 -6.44 11.55
CA LYS A 49 -7.92 -6.31 12.92
C LYS A 49 -7.28 -5.15 13.70
N GLN A 50 -6.04 -4.77 13.39
CA GLN A 50 -5.35 -3.62 13.99
C GLN A 50 -5.67 -2.28 13.29
N GLY A 51 -6.60 -2.25 12.33
CA GLY A 51 -7.06 -1.00 11.71
C GLY A 51 -6.35 -0.62 10.41
N VAL A 52 -5.55 -1.53 9.83
CA VAL A 52 -5.03 -1.35 8.47
C VAL A 52 -6.16 -1.32 7.47
N THR A 53 -6.11 -0.37 6.53
CA THR A 53 -7.16 -0.16 5.51
C THR A 53 -6.73 -0.55 4.10
N GLY A 54 -5.49 -1.03 3.92
CA GLY A 54 -5.02 -1.64 2.68
C GLY A 54 -3.89 -2.63 2.91
N LEU A 55 -3.84 -3.69 2.10
CA LEU A 55 -2.76 -4.68 2.12
C LEU A 55 -1.71 -4.36 1.05
N SER A 56 -0.44 -4.64 1.33
CA SER A 56 0.64 -4.59 0.34
C SER A 56 1.52 -5.82 0.51
N VAL A 57 1.73 -6.54 -0.59
CA VAL A 57 2.29 -7.89 -0.59
C VAL A 57 3.79 -7.84 -0.87
N ALA A 58 4.58 -8.36 0.06
CA ALA A 58 5.99 -8.62 -0.15
C ALA A 58 6.17 -10.06 -0.65
N PHE A 59 6.83 -10.23 -1.79
CA PHE A 59 7.20 -11.53 -2.33
C PHE A 59 8.66 -11.86 -1.99
N ASP A 60 9.00 -13.15 -1.97
CA ASP A 60 10.39 -13.58 -1.89
C ASP A 60 11.14 -13.28 -3.20
N LEU A 61 12.47 -13.39 -3.16
CA LEU A 61 13.30 -13.09 -4.33
C LEU A 61 13.01 -14.02 -5.51
N PRO A 62 12.82 -15.35 -5.34
CA PRO A 62 12.50 -16.24 -6.45
C PRO A 62 11.26 -15.81 -7.21
N THR A 63 10.16 -15.51 -6.51
CA THR A 63 8.93 -15.01 -7.13
C THR A 63 9.16 -13.67 -7.85
N GLN A 64 9.94 -12.76 -7.25
CA GLN A 64 10.29 -11.48 -7.88
C GLN A 64 11.13 -11.65 -9.16
N MET A 65 11.97 -12.68 -9.20
CA MET A 65 12.84 -13.01 -10.33
C MET A 65 12.18 -13.92 -11.36
N GLY A 66 10.97 -14.42 -11.09
CA GLY A 66 10.22 -15.31 -11.98
C GLY A 66 10.63 -16.78 -11.93
N PHE A 67 11.28 -17.22 -10.84
CA PHE A 67 11.57 -18.63 -10.59
C PHE A 67 10.47 -19.29 -9.77
N ASP A 68 10.11 -20.51 -10.16
CA ASP A 68 9.27 -21.39 -9.34
C ASP A 68 10.03 -21.84 -8.09
N SER A 69 9.30 -22.20 -7.03
CA SER A 69 9.89 -22.54 -5.73
C SER A 69 10.76 -23.80 -5.73
N ASP A 70 10.61 -24.67 -6.74
CA ASP A 70 11.42 -25.89 -6.93
C ASP A 70 12.59 -25.68 -7.90
N HIS A 71 12.78 -24.46 -8.41
CA HIS A 71 13.90 -24.11 -9.27
C HIS A 71 15.22 -24.12 -8.50
N ASN A 72 16.30 -24.62 -9.10
CA ASN A 72 17.62 -24.74 -8.45
C ASN A 72 18.24 -23.41 -7.96
N MET A 73 17.72 -22.27 -8.40
CA MET A 73 18.17 -20.92 -8.03
C MET A 73 17.15 -20.18 -7.15
N ALA A 74 16.12 -20.88 -6.67
CA ALA A 74 15.15 -20.36 -5.72
C ALA A 74 15.72 -20.35 -4.28
#